data_AF-A0A2N9N6F8-F1
#
_entry.id   AF-A0A2N9N6F8-F1
#
_cell.length_a   1.000
_cell.length_b   1.000
_cell.length_c   1.000
_cell.angle_alpha   90.00
_cell.angle_beta   90.00
_cell.angle_gamma   90.00
#
_symmetry.space_group_name_H-M   'P 1'
#
loop_
_entity.id
_entity.type
_entity.pdbx_description
1 polymer ?
#
loop_
_entity_poly.entity_id
_entity_poly.type
_entity_poly.pdbx_seq_one_letter_code
_entity_poly.pdbx_strand_id
1 'polypeptide(L)'
;MPVIPGVTACLRCIYPEQPAGVQPTCETGGVLNVIVSTVASLQVADALKILSGHGDLVRPRITTVDVWDGGIRQIASPPRDPDCPTCGRREFSYLERTAVAPVSLCGRNAVQIRDRERPIDLLELEARLRPLGEVRANVYALRFFIPPYELTVFPDGRAIVKGTSDLGVARSLYTRYVG
;
A
#
# COMPACT_ATOMS: atom_id res chain seq x y z
N MET A 1 6.84 15.17 -3.84
CA MET A 1 5.86 16.27 -3.93
C MET A 1 5.06 16.31 -2.64
N PRO A 2 5.23 17.36 -1.84
CA PRO A 2 4.41 17.57 -0.65
C PRO A 2 2.95 17.86 -1.02
N VAL A 3 2.00 17.30 -0.26
CA VAL A 3 0.57 17.54 -0.39
C VAL A 3 0.07 18.21 0.88
N ILE A 4 -0.29 19.49 0.80
CA ILE A 4 -0.91 20.26 1.90
C ILE A 4 -2.42 20.33 1.60
N PRO A 5 -3.27 19.60 2.36
CA PRO A 5 -4.71 19.53 2.10
C PRO A 5 -5.36 20.91 2.02
N GLY A 6 -6.21 21.12 1.01
CA GLY A 6 -6.90 22.40 0.77
C GLY A 6 -6.04 23.48 0.11
N VAL A 7 -4.71 23.35 0.12
CA VAL A 7 -3.78 24.36 -0.40
C VAL A 7 -3.15 23.91 -1.72
N THR A 8 -2.58 22.71 -1.78
CA THR A 8 -1.85 22.21 -2.96
C THR A 8 -2.65 21.16 -3.71
N ALA A 9 -2.23 20.86 -4.95
CA ALA A 9 -2.74 19.71 -5.70
C ALA A 9 -2.53 18.40 -4.92
N CYS A 10 -3.53 17.51 -4.96
CA CYS A 10 -3.38 16.14 -4.48
C CYS A 10 -2.82 15.23 -5.59
N LEU A 11 -2.53 13.97 -5.27
CA LEU A 11 -2.02 13.03 -6.26
C LEU A 11 -2.97 12.87 -7.46
N ARG A 12 -4.28 12.87 -7.24
CA ARG A 12 -5.31 12.73 -8.29
C ARG A 12 -5.42 13.96 -9.20
N CYS A 13 -5.03 15.14 -8.74
CA CYS A 13 -4.94 16.33 -9.61
C CYS A 13 -3.87 16.17 -10.68
N ILE A 14 -2.81 15.38 -10.39
CA ILE A 14 -1.62 15.27 -11.25
C ILE A 14 -1.65 13.98 -12.06
N TYR A 15 -2.16 12.91 -11.45
CA TYR A 15 -2.37 11.62 -12.07
C TYR A 15 -3.86 11.25 -11.92
N PRO A 16 -4.74 11.78 -12.80
CA PRO A 16 -6.18 11.56 -12.72
C PRO A 16 -6.59 10.11 -12.95
N GLU A 17 -5.74 9.31 -13.59
CA GLU A 17 -5.95 7.89 -13.81
C GLU A 17 -4.81 7.09 -13.18
N GLN A 18 -5.13 5.90 -12.68
CA GLN A 18 -4.10 4.99 -12.20
C GLN A 18 -3.31 4.45 -13.40
N PRO A 19 -1.98 4.26 -13.27
CA PRO A 19 -1.20 3.62 -14.32
C PRO A 19 -1.80 2.25 -14.66
N ALA A 20 -2.04 2.02 -15.95
CA ALA A 20 -2.50 0.73 -16.44
C ALA A 20 -1.31 -0.24 -16.65
N GLY A 21 -1.62 -1.54 -16.60
CA GLY A 21 -0.67 -2.60 -16.91
C GLY A 21 0.27 -2.98 -15.75
N VAL A 22 1.09 -4.01 -15.99
CA VAL A 22 2.07 -4.50 -15.02
C VAL A 22 3.27 -3.56 -15.01
N GLN A 23 3.55 -2.97 -13.85
CA GLN A 23 4.73 -2.15 -13.64
C GLN A 23 5.85 -3.01 -13.03
N PRO A 24 7.12 -2.79 -13.39
CA PRO A 24 8.23 -3.48 -12.75
C PRO A 24 8.22 -3.19 -11.25
N THR A 25 8.47 -4.23 -10.46
CA THR A 25 8.62 -4.13 -9.01
C THR A 25 10.08 -3.89 -8.63
N CYS A 26 10.36 -3.53 -7.38
CA CYS A 26 11.73 -3.46 -6.87
C CYS A 26 12.48 -4.79 -7.00
N GLU A 27 11.76 -5.92 -7.00
CA GLU A 27 12.34 -7.26 -7.17
C GLU A 27 12.73 -7.54 -8.62
N THR A 28 11.92 -7.10 -9.60
CA THR A 28 12.15 -7.38 -11.02
C THR A 28 13.02 -6.32 -11.71
N GLY A 29 12.87 -5.05 -11.32
CA GLY A 29 13.61 -3.92 -11.91
C GLY A 29 14.86 -3.51 -11.11
N GLY A 30 14.98 -3.98 -9.86
CA GLY A 30 16.01 -3.52 -8.94
C GLY A 30 15.74 -2.11 -8.38
N VAL A 31 16.51 -1.72 -7.36
CA VAL A 31 16.51 -0.36 -6.82
C VAL A 31 17.91 -0.03 -6.29
N LEU A 32 18.44 1.14 -6.66
CA LEU A 32 19.68 1.63 -6.05
C LEU A 32 19.37 2.14 -4.65
N ASN A 33 19.94 1.51 -3.61
CA ASN A 33 19.66 1.92 -2.22
C ASN A 33 19.94 3.42 -1.96
N VAL A 34 20.88 4.01 -2.70
CA VAL A 34 21.23 5.44 -2.63
C VAL A 34 20.08 6.36 -3.09
N ILE A 35 19.25 5.96 -4.07
CA ILE A 35 18.10 6.80 -4.45
C ILE A 35 17.06 6.83 -3.31
N VAL A 36 16.88 5.71 -2.60
CA VAL A 36 15.93 5.62 -1.50
C VAL A 36 16.33 6.55 -0.35
N SER A 37 17.61 6.52 0.07
CA SER A 37 18.11 7.40 1.12
C SER A 37 18.08 8.88 0.73
N THR A 38 18.37 9.19 -0.54
CA THR A 38 18.30 10.56 -1.08
C THR A 38 16.87 11.10 -1.04
N VAL A 39 15.90 10.35 -1.58
CA VAL A 39 14.49 10.77 -1.57
C VAL A 39 13.95 10.88 -0.14
N ALA A 40 14.30 9.93 0.73
CA ALA A 40 13.92 9.97 2.15
C ALA A 40 14.46 11.24 2.83
N SER A 41 15.72 11.60 2.59
CA SER A 41 16.33 12.80 3.18
C SER A 41 15.60 14.08 2.77
N LEU A 42 15.22 14.20 1.48
CA LEU A 42 14.41 15.33 1.00
C LEU A 42 13.02 15.36 1.65
N GLN A 43 12.36 14.21 1.77
CA GLN A 43 11.04 14.11 2.40
C GLN A 43 11.09 14.43 3.90
N VAL A 44 12.11 13.97 4.61
CA VAL A 44 12.33 14.27 6.03
C VAL A 44 12.58 15.75 6.23
N ALA A 45 13.37 16.40 5.37
CA ALA A 45 13.59 17.84 5.44
C ALA A 45 12.27 18.63 5.33
N ASP A 46 11.37 18.26 4.41
CA ASP A 46 10.05 18.90 4.31
C ASP A 46 9.15 18.57 5.50
N ALA A 47 9.19 17.33 6.01
CA ALA A 47 8.45 16.96 7.22
C ALA A 47 8.91 17.77 8.44
N LEU A 48 10.22 17.99 8.61
CA LEU A 48 10.76 18.81 9.70
C LEU A 48 10.32 20.28 9.59
N LYS A 49 10.22 20.84 8.39
CA LYS A 49 9.66 22.19 8.19
C LYS A 49 8.22 22.26 8.68
N ILE A 50 7.39 21.28 8.30
CA ILE A 50 5.98 21.20 8.74
C ILE A 50 5.90 21.10 10.27
N LEU A 51 6.63 20.16 10.86
CA LEU A 51 6.59 19.87 12.30
C LEU A 51 7.14 21.02 13.15
N SER A 52 8.06 21.81 12.62
CA SER A 52 8.61 23.01 13.29
C SER A 52 7.76 24.27 13.08
N GLY A 53 6.59 24.18 12.45
CA GLY A 53 5.70 25.32 12.21
C GLY A 53 6.02 26.14 10.96
N HIS A 54 6.97 25.72 10.13
CA HIS A 54 7.41 26.38 8.90
C HIS A 54 6.85 25.68 7.65
N GLY A 55 5.59 25.24 7.70
CA GLY A 55 4.94 24.53 6.59
C GLY A 55 4.82 25.36 5.32
N ASP A 56 4.81 26.68 5.43
CA ASP A 56 4.81 27.65 4.33
C ASP A 56 6.11 27.61 3.50
N LEU A 57 7.23 27.16 4.09
CA LEU A 57 8.51 26.99 3.40
C LEU A 57 8.57 25.71 2.55
N VAL A 58 7.56 24.84 2.65
CA VAL A 58 7.46 23.63 1.85
C VAL A 58 7.02 23.97 0.43
N ARG A 59 7.90 23.72 -0.53
CA ARG A 59 7.67 24.05 -1.95
C ARG A 59 6.88 22.90 -2.61
N PRO A 60 5.67 23.14 -3.16
CA PRO A 60 4.92 22.11 -3.87
C PRO A 60 5.55 21.86 -5.25
N ARG A 61 6.61 21.05 -5.28
CA ARG A 61 7.32 20.67 -6.51
C ARG A 61 7.36 19.15 -6.68
N ILE A 62 7.26 18.71 -7.92
CA ILE A 62 7.59 17.36 -8.34
C ILE A 62 9.11 17.35 -8.55
N THR A 63 9.82 16.61 -7.69
CA THR A 63 11.28 16.47 -7.76
C THR A 63 11.62 15.10 -8.32
N THR A 64 12.36 15.07 -9.42
CA THR A 64 12.94 13.87 -10.01
C THR A 64 14.44 13.92 -9.75
N VAL A 65 14.97 12.83 -9.20
CA VAL A 65 16.40 12.68 -8.90
C VAL A 65 16.92 11.48 -9.67
N ASP A 66 17.94 11.72 -10.47
CA ASP A 66 18.79 10.71 -11.05
C ASP A 66 20.10 10.68 -10.25
N VAL A 67 20.33 9.62 -9.49
CA VAL A 67 21.54 9.46 -8.68
C VAL A 67 22.72 8.91 -9.47
N TRP A 68 22.49 8.39 -10.67
CA TRP A 68 23.54 7.84 -11.52
C TRP A 68 24.24 8.96 -12.30
N ASP A 69 23.44 9.79 -12.96
CA ASP A 69 23.94 10.95 -13.72
C ASP A 69 24.05 12.21 -12.84
N GLY A 70 23.53 12.19 -11.62
CA GLY A 70 23.52 13.32 -10.68
C GLY A 70 22.50 14.41 -11.01
N GLY A 71 21.57 14.15 -11.93
CA GLY A 71 20.57 15.11 -12.38
C GLY A 71 19.45 15.32 -11.34
N ILE A 72 19.12 16.58 -11.04
CA ILE A 72 17.95 16.94 -10.24
C ILE A 72 17.05 17.85 -11.06
N ARG A 73 15.82 17.40 -11.32
CA ARG A 73 14.80 18.19 -12.01
C ARG A 73 13.65 18.50 -11.06
N GLN A 74 13.26 19.77 -10.97
CA GLN A 74 12.12 20.19 -10.18
C GLN A 74 11.10 20.94 -11.03
N ILE A 75 9.88 20.43 -11.09
CA ILE A 75 8.75 21.08 -11.76
C ILE A 75 7.77 21.57 -10.70
N ALA A 76 7.24 22.78 -10.88
CA ALA A 76 6.17 23.28 -10.01
C ALA A 76 4.95 22.34 -10.11
N SER A 77 4.38 21.96 -8.97
CA SER A 77 3.11 21.25 -8.95
C SER A 77 2.03 22.15 -9.57
N PRO A 78 1.09 21.61 -10.36
CA PRO A 78 -0.06 22.38 -10.81
C PRO A 78 -0.87 22.89 -9.60
N PRO A 79 -1.71 23.93 -9.79
CA PRO A 79 -2.62 24.36 -8.74
C PRO A 79 -3.59 23.23 -8.37
N ARG A 80 -4.17 23.32 -7.17
CA ARG A 80 -5.27 22.44 -6.76
C ARG A 80 -6.43 22.64 -7.73
N ASP A 81 -6.85 21.55 -8.35
CA ASP A 81 -8.05 21.52 -9.19
C ASP A 81 -9.32 21.54 -8.30
N PRO A 82 -10.18 22.57 -8.38
CA PRO A 82 -11.42 22.64 -7.62
C PRO A 82 -12.42 21.54 -7.98
N ASP A 83 -12.35 21.02 -9.21
CA ASP A 83 -13.22 19.95 -9.71
C ASP A 83 -12.64 18.55 -9.52
N CYS A 84 -11.44 18.42 -8.94
CA CYS A 84 -10.84 17.13 -8.66
C CYS A 84 -11.79 16.28 -7.81
N PRO A 85 -12.14 15.04 -8.22
CA PRO A 85 -13.10 14.22 -7.49
C PRO A 85 -12.64 13.98 -6.04
N THR A 86 -11.33 13.79 -5.82
CA THR A 86 -10.78 13.51 -4.49
C THR A 86 -10.65 14.76 -3.62
N CYS A 87 -9.79 15.73 -3.97
CA CYS A 87 -9.54 16.87 -3.07
C CYS A 87 -10.50 18.04 -3.26
N GLY A 88 -11.14 18.14 -4.43
CA GLY A 88 -12.15 19.15 -4.79
C GLY A 88 -13.51 18.81 -4.23
N ARG A 89 -14.09 17.72 -4.77
CA ARG A 89 -15.45 17.24 -4.47
C ARG A 89 -15.56 16.33 -3.25
N ARG A 90 -14.41 15.87 -2.72
CA ARG A 90 -14.33 14.99 -1.53
C ARG A 90 -14.98 13.62 -1.73
N GLU A 91 -14.93 13.10 -2.96
CA GLU A 91 -15.37 11.76 -3.31
C GLU A 91 -14.22 10.76 -3.04
N PHE A 92 -14.36 9.92 -2.02
CA PHE A 92 -13.32 8.98 -1.58
C PHE A 92 -13.67 7.53 -1.94
N SER A 93 -13.92 7.28 -3.23
CA SER A 93 -14.37 5.98 -3.75
C SER A 93 -13.49 4.79 -3.35
N TYR A 94 -12.17 4.98 -3.15
CA TYR A 94 -11.26 3.94 -2.68
C TYR A 94 -11.34 3.67 -1.17
N LEU A 95 -11.75 4.65 -0.36
CA LEU A 95 -11.96 4.52 1.09
C LEU A 95 -13.33 3.89 1.38
N GLU A 96 -14.33 4.31 0.61
CA GLU A 96 -15.74 3.93 0.78
C GLU A 96 -16.07 2.55 0.18
N ARG A 97 -15.22 1.99 -0.69
CA ARG A 97 -15.44 0.65 -1.27
C ARG A 97 -15.53 -0.45 -0.21
N THR A 98 -16.65 -1.17 -0.21
CA THR A 98 -16.91 -2.30 0.72
C THR A 98 -16.04 -3.51 0.40
N ALA A 99 -15.66 -3.75 -0.86
CA ALA A 99 -14.77 -4.83 -1.26
C ALA A 99 -13.54 -4.27 -1.98
N VAL A 100 -12.34 -4.60 -1.49
CA VAL A 100 -11.07 -4.30 -2.15
C VAL A 100 -10.62 -5.57 -2.85
N ALA A 101 -10.40 -5.50 -4.17
CA ALA A 101 -9.87 -6.63 -4.92
C ALA A 101 -8.55 -7.12 -4.29
N PRO A 102 -8.27 -8.43 -4.31
CA PRO A 102 -6.97 -8.95 -3.88
C PRO A 102 -5.83 -8.21 -4.57
N VAL A 103 -4.82 -7.79 -3.81
CA VAL A 103 -3.66 -7.06 -4.34
C VAL A 103 -2.41 -7.87 -4.11
N SER A 104 -1.67 -8.13 -5.18
CA SER A 104 -0.34 -8.72 -5.08
C SER A 104 0.62 -7.72 -4.43
N LEU A 105 1.30 -8.15 -3.37
CA LEU A 105 2.28 -7.37 -2.64
C LEU A 105 3.64 -7.50 -3.34
N CYS A 106 4.02 -6.46 -4.08
CA CYS A 106 5.28 -6.38 -4.79
C CYS A 106 6.47 -6.78 -3.90
N GLY A 107 7.35 -7.66 -4.39
CA GLY A 107 8.56 -8.06 -3.68
C GLY A 107 8.34 -9.02 -2.50
N ARG A 108 7.14 -9.56 -2.31
CA ARG A 108 6.80 -10.40 -1.14
C ARG A 108 6.28 -11.79 -1.50
N ASN A 109 6.16 -12.13 -2.80
CA ASN A 109 5.50 -13.33 -3.29
C ASN A 109 4.22 -13.65 -2.48
N ALA A 110 3.39 -12.62 -2.30
CA ALA A 110 2.23 -12.68 -1.43
C ALA A 110 1.08 -11.86 -1.97
N VAL A 111 -0.15 -12.30 -1.71
CA VAL A 111 -1.37 -11.58 -2.06
C VAL A 111 -2.09 -11.17 -0.79
N GLN A 112 -2.43 -9.89 -0.69
CA GLN A 112 -3.30 -9.39 0.37
C GLN A 112 -4.76 -9.48 -0.07
N ILE A 113 -5.57 -10.13 0.74
CA ILE A 113 -7.02 -10.25 0.59
C ILE A 113 -7.67 -9.44 1.72
N ARG A 114 -8.75 -8.73 1.40
CA ARG A 114 -9.55 -8.05 2.40
C ARG A 114 -11.01 -8.37 2.15
N ASP A 115 -11.54 -9.26 2.98
CA ASP A 115 -12.97 -9.52 3.03
C ASP A 115 -13.55 -8.74 4.22
N ARG A 116 -14.52 -7.87 3.96
CA ARG A 116 -15.12 -6.96 4.98
C ARG A 116 -16.34 -7.59 5.65
N GLU A 117 -16.71 -8.82 5.29
CA GLU A 117 -18.03 -9.34 5.61
C GLU A 117 -18.27 -9.70 7.09
N ARG A 118 -17.23 -9.94 7.90
CA ARG A 118 -17.33 -10.02 9.38
C ARG A 118 -15.95 -9.94 10.05
N PRO A 119 -15.88 -9.49 11.32
CA PRO A 119 -14.72 -9.75 12.18
C PRO A 119 -14.46 -11.27 12.26
N ILE A 120 -13.19 -11.66 12.20
CA ILE A 120 -12.79 -13.07 12.33
C ILE A 120 -12.43 -13.34 13.78
N ASP A 121 -13.11 -14.31 14.40
CA ASP A 121 -12.67 -14.86 15.68
C ASP A 121 -11.44 -15.75 15.44
N LEU A 122 -10.27 -15.25 15.85
CA LEU A 122 -9.01 -15.96 15.65
C LEU A 122 -8.91 -17.23 16.50
N LEU A 123 -9.59 -17.31 17.65
CA LEU A 123 -9.57 -18.50 18.50
C LEU A 123 -10.39 -19.62 17.86
N GLU A 124 -11.56 -19.30 17.32
CA GLU A 124 -12.37 -20.25 16.57
C GLU A 124 -11.63 -20.73 15.31
N LEU A 125 -11.02 -19.80 14.57
CA LEU A 125 -10.24 -20.13 13.39
C LEU A 125 -9.03 -21.01 13.72
N GLU A 126 -8.31 -20.76 14.82
CA GLU A 126 -7.21 -21.60 15.29
C GLU A 126 -7.67 -23.02 15.57
N ALA A 127 -8.77 -23.18 16.31
CA ALA A 127 -9.33 -24.49 16.64
C ALA A 127 -9.67 -25.30 15.38
N ARG A 128 -10.20 -24.64 14.34
CA ARG A 128 -10.54 -25.26 13.05
C ARG A 128 -9.31 -25.64 12.23
N LEU A 129 -8.24 -24.86 12.29
CA LEU A 129 -7.05 -25.03 11.44
C LEU A 129 -5.98 -25.96 12.05
N ARG A 130 -5.90 -26.06 13.37
CA ARG A 130 -4.93 -26.93 14.06
C ARG A 130 -4.90 -28.39 13.56
N PRO A 131 -6.03 -29.04 13.23
CA PRO A 131 -6.01 -30.40 12.68
C PRO A 131 -5.38 -30.51 11.28
N LEU A 132 -5.29 -29.40 10.54
CA LEU A 132 -4.87 -29.38 9.13
C LEU A 132 -3.40 -29.00 8.94
N GLY A 133 -2.73 -28.45 9.97
CA GLY A 133 -1.34 -28.03 9.89
C GLY A 133 -0.88 -27.19 11.08
N GLU A 134 0.33 -26.63 10.98
CA GLU A 134 0.89 -25.78 12.03
C GLU A 134 0.16 -24.43 12.07
N VAL A 135 -0.32 -24.04 13.25
CA VAL A 135 -0.97 -22.76 13.50
C VAL A 135 -0.24 -22.03 14.63
N ARG A 136 0.02 -20.73 14.43
CA ARG A 136 0.53 -19.81 15.46
C ARG A 136 -0.40 -18.61 15.54
N ALA A 137 -1.04 -18.38 16.68
CA ALA A 137 -1.97 -17.28 16.86
C ALA A 137 -1.64 -16.40 18.07
N ASN A 138 -2.02 -15.13 17.97
CA ASN A 138 -2.15 -14.20 19.08
C ASN A 138 -3.37 -13.29 18.85
N VAL A 139 -3.61 -12.33 19.75
CA VAL A 139 -4.76 -11.43 19.67
C VAL A 139 -4.78 -10.52 18.43
N TYR A 140 -3.65 -10.37 17.73
CA TYR A 140 -3.51 -9.49 16.58
C TYR A 140 -3.51 -10.22 15.23
N ALA A 141 -3.08 -11.49 15.20
CA ALA A 141 -3.02 -12.27 13.97
C ALA A 141 -2.92 -13.78 14.24
N LEU A 142 -3.47 -14.56 13.30
CA LEU A 142 -3.27 -16.00 13.19
C LEU A 142 -2.41 -16.30 11.95
N ARG A 143 -1.40 -17.16 12.10
CA ARG A 143 -0.59 -17.69 11.00
C ARG A 143 -0.83 -19.18 10.85
N PHE A 144 -1.13 -19.61 9.65
CA PHE A 144 -1.36 -21.00 9.29
C PHE A 144 -0.39 -21.40 8.18
N PHE A 145 0.37 -22.47 8.43
CA PHE A 145 1.44 -22.92 7.54
C PHE A 145 1.00 -24.17 6.79
N ILE A 146 0.97 -24.09 5.45
CA ILE A 146 0.68 -25.22 4.56
C ILE A 146 1.67 -25.14 3.39
N PRO A 147 2.82 -25.81 3.46
CA PRO A 147 3.84 -25.70 2.42
C PRO A 147 3.27 -25.91 1.01
N PRO A 148 3.60 -25.04 0.03
CA PRO A 148 4.55 -23.92 0.09
C PRO A 148 3.97 -22.58 0.60
N TYR A 149 2.74 -22.55 1.10
CA TYR A 149 2.00 -21.35 1.46
C TYR A 149 2.02 -21.03 2.96
N GLU A 150 1.87 -19.75 3.27
CA GLU A 150 1.62 -19.24 4.64
C GLU A 150 0.46 -18.25 4.58
N LEU A 151 -0.58 -18.49 5.38
CA LEU A 151 -1.73 -17.61 5.50
C LEU A 151 -1.63 -16.85 6.83
N THR A 152 -1.55 -15.52 6.78
CA THR A 152 -1.70 -14.66 7.95
C THR A 152 -3.07 -14.00 7.93
N VAL A 153 -3.91 -14.24 8.94
CA VAL A 153 -5.27 -13.71 9.05
C VAL A 153 -5.35 -12.73 10.22
N PHE A 154 -6.02 -11.59 10.01
CA PHE A 154 -6.21 -10.54 11.00
C PHE A 154 -7.68 -10.49 11.47
N PRO A 155 -7.95 -9.98 12.70
CA PRO A 155 -9.32 -9.88 13.22
C PRO A 155 -10.27 -9.05 12.36
N ASP A 156 -9.73 -8.12 11.57
CA ASP A 156 -10.49 -7.22 10.70
C ASP A 156 -10.81 -7.81 9.31
N GLY A 157 -10.67 -9.13 9.14
CA GLY A 157 -10.97 -9.84 7.89
C GLY A 157 -9.87 -9.77 6.84
N ARG A 158 -8.79 -9.01 7.08
CA ARG A 158 -7.62 -9.03 6.19
C ARG A 158 -6.91 -10.37 6.28
N ALA A 159 -6.37 -10.82 5.16
CA ALA A 159 -5.39 -11.90 5.13
C ALA A 159 -4.25 -11.60 4.15
N ILE A 160 -3.09 -12.20 4.42
CA ILE A 160 -1.93 -12.21 3.54
C ILE A 160 -1.61 -13.67 3.25
N VAL A 161 -1.67 -14.04 1.98
CA VAL A 161 -1.31 -15.38 1.49
C VAL A 161 0.07 -15.29 0.85
N LYS A 162 1.10 -15.81 1.51
CA LYS A 162 2.45 -15.92 0.95
C LYS A 162 2.62 -17.23 0.19
N GLY A 163 3.60 -17.27 -0.71
CA GLY A 163 3.92 -18.41 -1.56
C GLY A 163 3.23 -18.35 -2.93
N THR A 164 2.54 -17.25 -3.24
CA THR A 164 1.96 -17.01 -4.56
C THR A 164 1.78 -15.51 -4.83
N SER A 165 1.93 -15.11 -6.10
CA SER A 165 1.52 -13.81 -6.63
C SER A 165 0.22 -13.88 -7.45
N ASP A 166 -0.30 -15.09 -7.67
CA ASP A 166 -1.54 -15.34 -8.39
C ASP A 166 -2.77 -15.08 -7.50
N LEU A 167 -3.62 -14.15 -7.94
CA LEU A 167 -4.80 -13.73 -7.20
C LEU A 167 -5.85 -14.84 -7.07
N GLY A 168 -5.98 -15.71 -8.07
CA GLY A 168 -6.93 -16.82 -8.08
C GLY A 168 -6.52 -17.93 -7.12
N VAL A 169 -5.23 -18.28 -7.09
CA VAL A 169 -4.66 -19.22 -6.11
C VAL A 169 -4.84 -18.69 -4.70
N ALA A 170 -4.47 -17.42 -4.45
CA ALA A 170 -4.60 -16.81 -3.13
C ALA A 170 -6.06 -16.79 -2.65
N ARG A 171 -7.00 -16.41 -3.53
CA ARG A 171 -8.44 -16.41 -3.21
C ARG A 171 -8.95 -17.80 -2.89
N SER A 172 -8.53 -18.81 -3.66
CA SER A 172 -8.92 -20.20 -3.44
C SER A 172 -8.43 -20.73 -2.08
N LEU A 173 -7.19 -20.36 -1.68
CA LEU A 173 -6.64 -20.71 -0.37
C LEU A 173 -7.39 -20.00 0.76
N TYR A 174 -7.71 -18.71 0.60
CA TYR A 174 -8.47 -17.95 1.59
C TYR A 174 -9.87 -18.55 1.82
N THR A 175 -10.64 -18.76 0.75
CA THR A 175 -11.99 -19.36 0.86
C THR A 175 -11.93 -20.77 1.46
N ARG A 176 -10.92 -21.58 1.11
CA ARG A 176 -10.79 -22.95 1.63
C ARG A 176 -10.55 -23.00 3.14
N TYR A 177 -9.74 -22.10 3.69
CA TYR A 177 -9.25 -22.22 5.06
C TYR A 177 -9.83 -21.18 6.03
N VAL A 178 -10.19 -20.01 5.52
CA VAL A 178 -10.70 -18.90 6.33
C VAL A 178 -12.24 -18.81 6.25
N GLY A 179 -12.82 -19.08 5.08
CA GLY A 179 -14.27 -19.03 4.85
C GLY A 179 -14.57 -18.43 3.49
#